data_AF-A0A7D6CQW7-F1
#
_entry.id   AF-A0A7D6CQW7-F1
#
_cell.length_a   1.000
_cell.length_b   1.000
_cell.length_c   1.000
_cell.angle_alpha   90.00
_cell.angle_beta   90.00
_cell.angle_gamma   90.00
#
_symmetry.space_group_name_H-M   'P 1'
#
loop_
_entity.id
_entity.type
_entity.pdbx_description
1 polymer ?
#
loop_
_entity_poly.entity_id
_entity_poly.type
_entity_poly.pdbx_seq_one_letter_code
_entity_poly.pdbx_strand_id
1 'polypeptide(L)'
;MSPVVGVLALVALTVCLAALVVVGVGAWSLESPSPTTAFDLSADGNSSSVEIEHVAGDAVDVEELEVMIAINGTELSTQPPVPFVGASGFDGAPEGPFNAKADPKWTTGERAGVSIAGTNTPTLSAGDTVSVTLAVDGERIAELETTAT
;
A
#
# COMPACT_ATOMS: atom_id res chain seq x y z
N MET A 1 14.57 52.96 -22.02
CA MET A 1 13.85 51.70 -21.72
C MET A 1 13.07 51.91 -20.43
N SER A 2 11.75 52.05 -20.50
CA SER A 2 10.94 52.48 -19.36
C SER A 2 10.79 51.34 -18.34
N PRO A 3 11.08 51.57 -17.04
CA PRO A 3 10.88 50.59 -15.96
C PRO A 3 9.49 49.95 -15.98
N VAL A 4 8.49 50.70 -16.43
CA VAL A 4 7.09 50.28 -16.55
C VAL A 4 6.92 49.12 -17.54
N VAL A 5 7.67 49.11 -18.65
CA VAL A 5 7.61 48.04 -19.66
C VAL A 5 8.20 46.74 -19.10
N GLY A 6 9.26 46.83 -18.29
CA GLY A 6 9.86 45.67 -17.62
C GLY A 6 8.92 45.04 -16.59
N VAL A 7 8.23 45.88 -15.80
CA VAL A 7 7.24 45.41 -14.82
C VAL A 7 6.06 44.71 -15.50
N LEU A 8 5.53 45.29 -16.59
CA LEU A 8 4.43 44.67 -17.33
C LEU A 8 4.82 43.33 -17.95
N ALA A 9 6.03 43.21 -18.50
CA ALA A 9 6.52 41.95 -19.05
C ALA A 9 6.70 40.88 -17.96
N LEU A 10 7.23 41.26 -16.78
CA LEU A 10 7.41 40.34 -15.66
C LEU A 10 6.07 39.84 -15.12
N VAL A 11 5.08 40.72 -14.98
CA VAL A 11 3.72 40.34 -14.54
C VAL A 11 3.04 39.42 -15.54
N ALA A 12 3.16 39.69 -16.85
CA ALA A 12 2.59 38.81 -17.87
C ALA A 12 3.23 37.41 -17.84
N LEU A 13 4.55 37.34 -17.63
CA LEU A 13 5.28 36.08 -17.52
C LEU A 13 4.89 35.29 -16.26
N THR A 14 4.78 35.94 -15.10
CA THR A 14 4.39 35.27 -13.85
C THR A 14 2.95 34.77 -13.90
N VAL A 15 2.04 35.51 -14.53
CA VAL A 15 0.65 35.07 -14.77
C VAL A 15 0.62 33.85 -15.70
N CYS A 16 1.40 33.85 -16.79
CA CYS A 16 1.50 32.67 -17.67
C CYS A 16 2.08 31.46 -16.94
N LEU A 17 3.13 31.64 -16.14
CA LEU A 17 3.73 30.54 -15.37
C LEU A 17 2.75 29.97 -14.33
N ALA A 18 2.04 30.84 -13.62
CA ALA A 18 1.03 30.42 -12.63
C ALA A 18 -0.12 29.65 -13.29
N ALA A 19 -0.57 30.08 -14.49
CA ALA A 19 -1.60 29.36 -15.24
C ALA A 19 -1.14 27.94 -15.65
N LEU A 20 0.14 27.76 -16.01
CA LEU A 20 0.68 26.44 -16.34
C LEU A 20 0.74 25.50 -15.13
N VAL A 21 1.09 26.01 -13.94
CA VAL A 21 1.10 25.21 -12.71
C VAL A 21 -0.30 24.73 -12.33
N VAL A 22 -1.32 25.57 -12.53
CA VAL A 22 -2.74 25.22 -12.25
C VAL A 22 -3.26 24.13 -13.19
N VAL A 23 -2.88 24.14 -14.46
CA VAL A 23 -3.26 23.08 -15.42
C VAL A 23 -2.48 21.78 -15.15
N GLY A 24 -1.24 21.87 -14.67
CA GLY A 24 -0.41 20.72 -14.33
C GLY A 24 -0.91 19.94 -13.10
N VAL A 25 -1.37 20.60 -12.05
CA VAL A 25 -1.87 19.91 -10.84
C VAL A 25 -3.27 19.30 -11.00
N GLY A 26 -4.07 19.77 -11.96
CA GLY A 26 -5.40 19.22 -12.24
C GLY A 26 -5.40 17.92 -13.06
N ALA A 27 -4.28 17.58 -13.69
CA ALA A 27 -4.15 16.40 -14.56
C ALA A 27 -3.48 15.19 -13.88
N TRP A 28 -3.11 15.30 -12.60
CA TRP A 28 -2.40 14.26 -11.83
C TRP A 28 -3.25 13.64 -10.72
N SER A 29 -4.55 13.89 -10.70
CA SER A 29 -5.46 12.91 -10.10
C SER A 29 -5.72 11.84 -11.14
N LEU A 30 -4.83 10.85 -11.19
CA LEU A 30 -5.26 9.51 -11.57
C LEU A 30 -6.37 9.18 -10.57
N GLU A 31 -7.60 9.28 -11.04
CA GLU A 31 -8.78 8.77 -10.35
C GLU A 31 -8.51 7.28 -10.11
N SER A 32 -7.96 6.93 -8.94
CA SER A 32 -7.94 5.55 -8.50
C SER A 32 -9.41 5.15 -8.36
N PRO A 33 -9.88 4.10 -9.05
CA PRO A 33 -11.24 3.62 -8.86
C PRO A 33 -11.44 3.45 -7.35
N SER A 34 -12.49 4.08 -6.79
CA SER A 34 -12.78 3.94 -5.37
C SER A 34 -12.96 2.44 -5.10
N PRO A 35 -12.11 1.82 -4.26
CA PRO A 35 -12.17 0.38 -4.11
C PRO A 35 -13.52 0.00 -3.52
N THR A 36 -14.21 -0.96 -4.13
CA THR A 36 -15.48 -1.51 -3.62
C THR A 36 -15.25 -2.33 -2.36
N THR A 37 -13.99 -2.59 -2.00
CA THR A 37 -13.54 -3.39 -0.87
C THR A 37 -12.79 -2.51 0.13
N ALA A 38 -13.04 -2.76 1.41
CA ALA A 38 -12.39 -2.08 2.51
C ALA A 38 -11.67 -3.08 3.39
N PHE A 39 -10.51 -2.68 3.89
CA PHE A 39 -9.66 -3.49 4.74
C PHE A 39 -9.16 -2.68 5.94
N ASP A 40 -8.94 -3.36 7.05
CA ASP A 40 -8.23 -2.83 8.21
C ASP A 40 -6.88 -3.53 8.38
N LEU A 41 -5.86 -2.78 8.79
CA LEU A 41 -4.49 -3.26 8.97
C LEU A 41 -4.07 -3.18 10.44
N SER A 42 -3.49 -4.26 10.96
CA SER A 42 -2.81 -4.29 12.24
C SER A 42 -1.41 -4.90 12.11
N ALA A 43 -0.50 -4.43 12.96
CA ALA A 43 0.87 -4.93 13.01
C ALA A 43 1.35 -4.99 14.46
N ASP A 44 2.11 -6.04 14.79
CA ASP A 44 2.69 -6.24 16.12
C ASP A 44 4.20 -6.46 15.98
N GLY A 45 4.98 -5.57 16.61
CA GLY A 45 6.43 -5.59 16.52
C GLY A 45 7.11 -6.66 17.38
N ASN A 46 6.41 -7.19 18.38
CA ASN A 46 6.97 -8.20 19.28
C ASN A 46 6.92 -9.60 18.66
N SER A 47 5.85 -9.88 17.92
CA SER A 47 5.62 -11.12 17.16
C SER A 47 6.03 -11.01 15.69
N SER A 48 6.43 -9.82 15.23
CA SER A 48 6.71 -9.52 13.82
C SER A 48 5.55 -9.88 12.89
N SER A 49 4.31 -9.68 13.35
CA SER A 49 3.10 -10.05 12.63
C SER A 49 2.47 -8.86 11.91
N VAL A 50 1.94 -9.11 10.70
CA VAL A 50 1.10 -8.18 9.95
C VAL A 50 -0.19 -8.92 9.60
N GLU A 51 -1.33 -8.38 10.05
CA GLU A 51 -2.66 -8.94 9.82
C GLU A 51 -3.55 -7.91 9.12
N ILE A 52 -4.32 -8.39 8.15
CA ILE A 52 -5.26 -7.60 7.39
C ILE A 52 -6.64 -8.24 7.54
N GLU A 53 -7.66 -7.45 7.88
CA GLU A 53 -9.05 -7.88 7.93
C GLU A 53 -9.82 -7.31 6.73
N HIS A 54 -10.62 -8.13 6.07
CA HIS A 54 -11.58 -7.66 5.07
C HIS A 54 -12.83 -7.18 5.80
N VAL A 55 -13.15 -5.89 5.73
CA VAL A 55 -14.22 -5.30 6.56
C VAL A 55 -15.50 -5.00 5.77
N ALA A 56 -15.41 -4.84 4.46
CA ALA A 56 -16.57 -4.66 3.59
C ALA A 56 -16.22 -4.85 2.12
N GLY A 57 -17.23 -5.14 1.29
CA GLY A 57 -17.09 -5.18 -0.16
C GLY A 57 -17.18 -6.57 -0.77
N ASP A 58 -16.71 -6.68 -2.00
CA ASP A 58 -16.70 -7.92 -2.77
C ASP A 58 -15.61 -8.88 -2.25
N ALA A 59 -15.82 -10.18 -2.47
CA ALA A 59 -14.79 -11.17 -2.14
C ALA A 59 -13.57 -10.99 -3.05
N VAL A 60 -12.38 -11.19 -2.49
CA VAL A 60 -11.10 -11.13 -3.23
C VAL A 60 -10.56 -12.54 -3.42
N ASP A 61 -10.16 -12.89 -4.63
CA ASP A 61 -9.44 -14.14 -4.89
C ASP A 61 -7.96 -13.94 -4.60
N VAL A 62 -7.43 -14.62 -3.58
CA VAL A 62 -6.03 -14.49 -3.16
C VAL A 62 -5.08 -15.08 -4.20
N GLU A 63 -5.53 -15.97 -5.09
CA GLU A 63 -4.69 -16.51 -6.17
C GLU A 63 -4.30 -15.44 -7.21
N GLU A 64 -5.06 -14.35 -7.30
CA GLU A 64 -4.82 -13.20 -8.19
C GLU A 64 -4.25 -11.99 -7.44
N LEU A 65 -4.03 -12.11 -6.12
CA LEU A 65 -3.66 -11.02 -5.24
C LEU A 65 -2.14 -10.84 -5.16
N GLU A 66 -1.70 -9.61 -5.37
CA GLU A 66 -0.35 -9.15 -5.05
C GLU A 66 -0.38 -8.35 -3.74
N VAL A 67 0.54 -8.69 -2.84
CA VAL A 67 0.69 -8.04 -1.54
C VAL A 67 2.09 -7.45 -1.45
N MET A 68 2.17 -6.16 -1.15
CA MET A 68 3.43 -5.45 -0.97
C MET A 68 3.46 -4.78 0.41
N ILE A 69 4.45 -5.14 1.22
CA ILE A 69 4.66 -4.63 2.57
C ILE A 69 5.92 -3.76 2.57
N ALA A 70 5.80 -2.58 3.19
CA ALA A 70 6.90 -1.69 3.49
C ALA A 70 6.91 -1.34 4.98
N ILE A 71 8.11 -1.20 5.56
CA ILE A 71 8.33 -0.77 6.94
C ILE A 71 9.13 0.53 6.90
N ASN A 72 8.61 1.57 7.53
CA ASN A 72 9.15 2.93 7.51
C ASN A 72 9.45 3.41 6.07
N GLY A 73 8.55 3.11 5.14
CA GLY A 73 8.67 3.46 3.72
C GLY A 73 9.70 2.64 2.93
N THR A 74 10.33 1.62 3.53
CA THR A 74 11.25 0.70 2.83
C THR A 74 10.55 -0.63 2.60
N GLU A 75 10.41 -1.04 1.34
CA GLU A 75 9.84 -2.34 0.97
C GLU A 75 10.65 -3.51 1.56
N LEU A 76 9.95 -4.57 1.96
CA LEU A 76 10.60 -5.82 2.31
C LEU A 76 11.40 -6.35 1.12
N SER A 77 12.60 -6.87 1.40
CA SER A 77 13.48 -7.50 0.41
C SER A 77 12.86 -8.77 -0.18
N THR A 78 11.98 -9.44 0.58
CA THR A 78 11.15 -10.53 0.08
C THR A 78 9.70 -10.25 0.43
N GLN A 79 8.88 -10.04 -0.59
CA GLN A 79 7.44 -9.83 -0.47
C GLN A 79 6.71 -11.17 -0.32
N PRO A 80 5.55 -11.21 0.36
CA PRO A 80 4.82 -12.45 0.59
C PRO A 80 4.26 -12.98 -0.74
N PRO A 81 4.61 -14.21 -1.16
CA PRO A 81 4.12 -14.79 -2.41
C PRO A 81 2.75 -15.44 -2.18
N VAL A 82 1.72 -14.64 -1.90
CA VAL A 82 0.40 -15.17 -1.58
C VAL A 82 -0.26 -15.82 -2.80
N PRO A 83 -1.02 -16.92 -2.61
CA PRO A 83 -1.07 -17.73 -1.40
C PRO A 83 0.15 -18.66 -1.25
N PHE A 84 0.56 -18.96 -0.02
CA PHE A 84 1.72 -19.84 0.25
C PHE A 84 1.54 -20.72 1.49
N VAL A 85 2.42 -21.71 1.68
CA VAL A 85 2.49 -22.55 2.90
C VAL A 85 3.75 -22.30 3.75
N GLY A 86 4.77 -21.71 3.14
CA GLY A 86 6.04 -21.33 3.74
C GLY A 86 6.90 -20.69 2.66
N ALA A 87 7.50 -19.56 2.98
CA ALA A 87 8.29 -18.76 2.04
C ALA A 87 9.51 -18.17 2.74
N SER A 88 10.58 -17.94 1.99
CA SER A 88 11.76 -17.25 2.51
C SER A 88 11.38 -15.85 2.99
N GLY A 89 11.97 -15.41 4.11
CA GLY A 89 11.67 -14.09 4.68
C GLY A 89 10.40 -14.05 5.55
N PHE A 90 9.72 -15.19 5.74
CA PHE A 90 8.56 -15.33 6.60
C PHE A 90 8.71 -16.51 7.54
N ASP A 91 8.24 -16.36 8.78
CA ASP A 91 8.26 -17.40 9.79
C ASP A 91 6.98 -18.24 9.71
N GLY A 92 7.14 -19.52 9.38
CA GLY A 92 6.04 -20.47 9.32
C GLY A 92 5.12 -20.31 8.10
N ALA A 93 3.89 -20.80 8.25
CA ALA A 93 2.84 -20.66 7.25
C ALA A 93 2.02 -19.40 7.54
N PRO A 94 1.50 -18.71 6.51
CA PRO A 94 0.61 -17.58 6.72
C PRO A 94 -0.74 -18.04 7.28
N GLU A 95 -1.49 -17.08 7.80
CA GLU A 95 -2.82 -17.29 8.37
C GLU A 95 -3.94 -16.95 7.38
N GLY A 96 -5.10 -17.59 7.57
CA GLY A 96 -6.30 -17.30 6.80
C GLY A 96 -6.14 -17.55 5.29
N PRO A 97 -6.82 -16.76 4.45
CA PRO A 97 -6.80 -16.91 2.98
C PRO A 97 -5.42 -16.81 2.33
N PHE A 98 -4.41 -16.21 2.98
CA PHE A 98 -3.04 -16.20 2.47
C PHE A 98 -2.38 -17.60 2.50
N ASN A 99 -2.95 -18.54 3.27
CA ASN A 99 -2.48 -19.91 3.30
C ASN A 99 -3.00 -20.69 2.09
N ALA A 100 -2.10 -21.24 1.26
CA ALA A 100 -2.49 -22.02 0.08
C ALA A 100 -3.24 -23.34 0.40
N LYS A 101 -3.39 -23.69 1.68
CA LYS A 101 -4.24 -24.80 2.14
C LYS A 101 -5.61 -24.36 2.64
N ALA A 102 -5.86 -23.06 2.76
CA ALA A 102 -7.15 -22.49 3.12
C ALA A 102 -8.01 -22.26 1.87
N ASP A 103 -9.23 -21.75 2.06
CA ASP A 103 -10.03 -21.23 0.96
C ASP A 103 -9.38 -19.93 0.44
N PRO A 104 -9.05 -19.82 -0.85
CA PRO A 104 -8.43 -18.62 -1.40
C PRO A 104 -9.40 -17.44 -1.52
N LYS A 105 -10.72 -17.64 -1.37
CA LYS A 105 -11.66 -16.53 -1.32
C LYS A 105 -11.62 -15.83 0.02
N TRP A 106 -11.16 -14.59 0.00
CA TRP A 106 -11.15 -13.72 1.16
C TRP A 106 -12.42 -12.86 1.21
N THR A 107 -13.21 -13.04 2.26
CA THR A 107 -14.53 -12.41 2.44
C THR A 107 -14.60 -11.57 3.72
N THR A 108 -15.62 -10.71 3.80
CA THR A 108 -15.85 -9.83 4.95
C THR A 108 -15.89 -10.57 6.29
N GLY A 109 -15.09 -10.10 7.25
CA GLY A 109 -14.92 -10.65 8.60
C GLY A 109 -13.75 -11.62 8.72
N GLU A 110 -13.13 -12.03 7.62
CA GLU A 110 -11.96 -12.89 7.63
C GLU A 110 -10.66 -12.08 7.71
N ARG A 111 -9.66 -12.69 8.34
CA ARG A 111 -8.31 -12.14 8.51
C ARG A 111 -7.30 -12.97 7.72
N ALA A 112 -6.34 -12.29 7.11
CA ALA A 112 -5.18 -12.89 6.48
C ALA A 112 -3.92 -12.27 7.07
N GLY A 113 -2.89 -13.09 7.32
CA GLY A 113 -1.73 -12.61 8.06
C GLY A 113 -0.43 -13.33 7.73
N VAL A 114 0.68 -12.62 7.97
CA VAL A 114 2.04 -13.15 7.82
C VAL A 114 2.89 -12.77 9.04
N SER A 115 3.84 -13.64 9.40
CA SER A 115 4.90 -13.32 10.35
C SER A 115 6.21 -13.10 9.59
N ILE A 116 6.80 -11.91 9.70
CA ILE A 116 8.02 -11.52 9.00
C ILE A 116 9.21 -12.11 9.76
N ALA A 117 10.03 -12.92 9.07
CA ALA A 117 11.21 -13.50 9.70
C ALA A 117 12.32 -12.45 9.84
N GLY A 118 13.16 -12.60 10.88
CA GLY A 118 14.37 -11.79 11.07
C GLY A 118 15.41 -11.92 9.94
N THR A 119 15.23 -12.87 9.01
CA THR A 119 16.03 -13.01 7.79
C THR A 119 15.56 -12.10 6.65
N ASN A 120 14.41 -11.44 6.79
CA ASN A 120 13.93 -10.42 5.86
C ASN A 120 14.52 -9.05 6.24
N THR A 121 14.39 -8.06 5.37
CA THR A 121 14.89 -6.70 5.63
C THR A 121 14.01 -5.68 4.93
N PRO A 122 13.57 -4.61 5.62
CA PRO A 122 13.75 -4.31 7.05
C PRO A 122 13.08 -5.34 7.99
N THR A 123 13.53 -5.39 9.25
CA THR A 123 12.84 -6.12 10.32
C THR A 123 11.70 -5.27 10.88
N LEU A 124 10.65 -5.91 11.40
CA LEU A 124 9.54 -5.23 12.08
C LEU A 124 9.81 -5.08 13.57
N SER A 125 9.53 -3.90 14.12
CA SER A 125 9.64 -3.59 15.55
C SER A 125 8.51 -2.66 16.00
N ALA A 126 8.24 -2.65 17.31
CA ALA A 126 7.20 -1.79 17.86
C ALA A 126 7.52 -0.31 17.60
N GLY A 127 6.53 0.45 17.17
CA GLY A 127 6.65 1.86 16.77
C GLY A 127 6.99 2.08 15.30
N ASP A 128 7.29 1.03 14.53
CA ASP A 128 7.48 1.16 13.08
C ASP A 128 6.17 1.47 12.35
N THR A 129 6.24 2.29 11.31
CA THR A 129 5.12 2.46 10.38
C THR A 129 5.13 1.32 9.37
N VAL A 130 4.01 0.60 9.27
CA VAL A 130 3.81 -0.48 8.30
C VAL A 130 2.81 -0.02 7.27
N SER A 131 3.20 -0.07 6.00
CA SER A 131 2.32 0.21 4.86
C SER A 131 2.13 -1.08 4.05
N VAL A 132 0.89 -1.37 3.68
CA VAL A 132 0.55 -2.51 2.84
C VAL A 132 -0.23 -2.06 1.61
N THR A 133 0.24 -2.42 0.44
CA THR A 133 -0.50 -2.28 -0.82
C THR A 133 -1.05 -3.63 -1.25
N LEU A 134 -2.34 -3.65 -1.60
CA LEU A 134 -3.03 -4.80 -2.17
C LEU A 134 -3.39 -4.48 -3.63
N ALA A 135 -3.07 -5.39 -4.55
CA ALA A 135 -3.39 -5.25 -5.97
C ALA A 135 -3.90 -6.56 -6.57
N VAL A 136 -4.80 -6.48 -7.54
CA VAL A 136 -5.29 -7.63 -8.32
C VAL A 136 -5.06 -7.32 -9.79
N ASP A 137 -4.41 -8.23 -10.53
CA ASP A 137 -4.00 -8.01 -11.92
C ASP A 137 -3.20 -6.70 -12.14
N GLY A 138 -2.43 -6.27 -11.12
CA GLY A 138 -1.67 -5.03 -11.13
C GLY A 138 -2.48 -3.75 -10.88
N GLU A 139 -3.81 -3.84 -10.71
CA GLU A 139 -4.66 -2.73 -10.29
C GLU A 139 -4.73 -2.68 -8.77
N ARG A 140 -4.46 -1.50 -8.19
CA ARG A 140 -4.45 -1.33 -6.74
C ARG A 140 -5.87 -1.34 -6.20
N ILE A 141 -6.17 -2.25 -5.28
CA ILE A 141 -7.45 -2.33 -4.59
C ILE A 141 -7.42 -1.77 -3.16
N ALA A 142 -6.24 -1.65 -2.54
CA ALA A 142 -6.09 -0.98 -1.25
C ALA A 142 -4.66 -0.48 -1.01
N GLU A 143 -4.56 0.58 -0.21
CA GLU A 143 -3.32 1.04 0.40
C GLU A 143 -3.63 1.35 1.86
N LEU A 144 -2.97 0.64 2.77
CA LEU A 144 -3.22 0.63 4.19
C LEU A 144 -1.97 1.06 4.93
N GLU A 145 -2.13 1.75 6.06
CA GLU A 145 -1.01 2.14 6.91
C GLU A 145 -1.40 2.02 8.38
N THR A 146 -0.47 1.54 9.20
CA THR A 146 -0.62 1.46 10.66
C THR A 146 0.73 1.64 11.36
N THR A 147 0.71 1.80 12.68
CA THR A 147 1.90 1.74 13.51
C THR A 147 1.91 0.43 14.28
N ALA A 148 3.02 -0.30 14.23
CA ALA A 148 3.18 -1.56 14.94
C ALA A 148 3.18 -1.36 16.46
N THR A 149 2.42 -2.18 17.18
CA THR A 149 2.36 -2.15 18.65
C THR A 149 3.48 -2.92 19.33
#